data_AF-A0A4U7CXW7-F1
#
_entry.id   AF-A0A4U7CXW7-F1
#
_cell.length_a   1.000
_cell.length_b   1.000
_cell.length_c   1.000
_cell.angle_alpha   90.00
_cell.angle_beta   90.00
_cell.angle_gamma   90.00
#
_symmetry.space_group_name_H-M   'P 1'
#
loop_
_entity.id
_entity.type
_entity.pdbx_description
1 polymer ?
#
loop_
_entity_poly.entity_id
_entity_poly.type
_entity_poly.pdbx_seq_one_letter_code
_entity_poly.pdbx_strand_id
1 'polypeptide(L)'
;MAETASVRVGHCCPDAPNVDVHVDGEIAFEDVPFETISEYAELPAESHEIAVTPHGDDEAVLDLTVELEADRAYSALATGMLAEVECTVLSDAPGDVEADQTHVRFVHASPDAPAVDVRVANGGPTLCENIEFRGASEYVPVDAGSYDLEVVPHGSDDVALSLPDTELDGGAAVSAIAVGQAGDDSLGAVFADDTQ
;
A
#
# COMPACT_ATOMS: atom_id res chain seq x y z
N MET A 1 -0.53 17.69 -25.44
CA MET A 1 -1.36 17.21 -24.32
C MET A 1 -0.45 17.26 -23.12
N ALA A 2 -0.92 17.70 -21.95
CA ALA A 2 -0.08 17.62 -20.76
C ALA A 2 0.21 16.13 -20.51
N GLU A 3 1.47 15.80 -20.27
CA GLU A 3 1.86 14.46 -19.86
C GLU A 3 1.39 14.28 -18.42
N THR A 4 0.73 13.16 -18.12
CA THR A 4 0.15 12.88 -16.78
C THR A 4 0.80 11.64 -16.17
N ALA A 5 0.72 11.57 -14.85
CA ALA A 5 1.01 10.40 -14.03
C ALA A 5 -0.25 10.00 -13.25
N SER A 6 -0.41 8.71 -12.98
CA SER A 6 -1.46 8.20 -12.10
C SER A 6 -0.95 8.19 -10.66
N VAL A 7 -1.70 8.75 -9.73
CA VAL A 7 -1.33 8.76 -8.31
C VAL A 7 -2.53 8.34 -7.47
N ARG A 8 -2.29 7.46 -6.51
CA ARG A 8 -3.25 7.19 -5.43
C ARG A 8 -2.61 7.41 -4.08
N VAL A 9 -3.45 7.65 -3.08
CA VAL A 9 -3.03 7.89 -1.71
C VAL A 9 -3.62 6.85 -0.78
N GLY A 10 -2.90 6.51 0.28
CA GLY A 10 -3.34 5.54 1.26
C GLY A 10 -3.08 5.97 2.69
N HIS A 11 -4.07 5.81 3.56
CA HIS A 11 -3.93 6.08 4.98
C HIS A 11 -3.62 4.78 5.74
N CYS A 12 -2.35 4.59 6.10
CA CYS A 12 -1.84 3.39 6.76
C CYS A 12 -1.24 3.66 8.15
N CYS A 13 -1.62 4.77 8.79
CA CYS A 13 -1.13 5.18 10.10
C CYS A 13 -2.20 4.82 11.15
N PRO A 14 -1.99 3.80 12.01
CA PRO A 14 -3.06 3.20 12.81
C PRO A 14 -3.54 4.05 14.00
N ASP A 15 -2.73 4.99 14.47
CA ASP A 15 -3.04 5.86 15.61
C ASP A 15 -3.38 7.31 15.21
N ALA A 16 -3.40 7.61 13.91
CA ALA A 16 -3.84 8.91 13.42
C ALA A 16 -5.37 8.96 13.28
N PRO A 17 -5.99 10.13 13.52
CA PRO A 17 -7.39 10.35 13.18
C PRO A 17 -7.58 10.36 11.66
N ASN A 18 -8.84 10.49 11.21
CA ASN A 18 -9.11 10.78 9.80
C ASN A 18 -8.30 11.99 9.33
N VAL A 19 -7.86 11.95 8.07
CA VAL A 19 -6.98 12.96 7.50
C VAL A 19 -7.57 13.59 6.24
N ASP A 20 -7.17 14.83 5.98
CA ASP A 20 -7.36 15.50 4.70
C ASP A 20 -6.03 15.44 3.93
N VAL A 21 -6.11 15.14 2.64
CA VAL A 21 -4.96 15.06 1.73
C VAL A 21 -5.01 16.24 0.77
N HIS A 22 -3.94 17.01 0.75
CA HIS A 22 -3.79 18.21 -0.07
C HIS A 22 -2.73 17.97 -1.15
N VAL A 23 -3.02 18.42 -2.37
CA VAL A 23 -2.10 18.42 -3.51
C VAL A 23 -1.95 19.85 -3.98
N ASP A 24 -0.72 20.36 -4.00
CA ASP A 24 -0.39 21.75 -4.34
C ASP A 24 -1.18 22.80 -3.54
N GLY A 25 -1.48 22.47 -2.28
CA GLY A 25 -2.24 23.31 -1.36
C GLY A 25 -3.76 23.29 -1.56
N GLU A 26 -4.29 22.46 -2.45
CA GLU A 26 -5.72 22.22 -2.64
C GLU A 26 -6.12 20.87 -2.04
N ILE A 27 -7.27 20.80 -1.36
CA ILE A 27 -7.76 19.53 -0.83
C ILE A 27 -8.17 18.61 -1.98
N ALA A 28 -7.52 17.46 -2.07
CA ALA A 28 -7.84 16.39 -3.02
C ALA A 28 -8.80 15.35 -2.41
N PHE A 29 -8.62 15.02 -1.13
CA PHE A 29 -9.47 14.08 -0.40
C PHE A 29 -9.74 14.60 1.02
N GLU A 30 -10.99 14.52 1.46
CA GLU A 30 -11.43 14.95 2.80
C GLU A 30 -11.89 13.75 3.64
N ASP A 31 -11.67 13.84 4.96
CA ASP A 31 -12.16 12.91 5.97
C ASP A 31 -11.81 11.44 5.67
N VAL A 32 -10.58 11.20 5.20
CA VAL A 32 -10.08 9.88 4.81
C VAL A 32 -9.79 9.06 6.07
N PRO A 33 -10.48 7.93 6.32
CA PRO A 33 -10.23 7.10 7.49
C PRO A 33 -9.03 6.16 7.29
N PHE A 34 -8.48 5.66 8.39
CA PHE A 34 -7.48 4.58 8.39
C PHE A 34 -7.95 3.39 7.53
N GLU A 35 -6.99 2.71 6.87
CA GLU A 35 -7.20 1.59 5.94
C GLU A 35 -7.83 1.99 4.60
N THR A 36 -7.98 3.29 4.33
CA THR A 36 -8.48 3.76 3.04
C THR A 36 -7.35 3.95 2.05
N ILE A 37 -7.49 3.32 0.88
CA ILE A 37 -6.69 3.58 -0.31
C ILE A 37 -7.60 4.20 -1.35
N SER A 38 -7.20 5.33 -1.93
CA SER A 38 -7.96 6.00 -2.99
C SER A 38 -7.86 5.23 -4.31
N GLU A 39 -8.77 5.53 -5.23
CA GLU A 39 -8.57 5.23 -6.64
C GLU A 39 -7.41 6.08 -7.20
N TYR A 40 -6.87 5.70 -8.36
CA TYR A 40 -5.89 6.51 -9.06
C TYR A 40 -6.54 7.80 -9.61
N ALA A 41 -5.85 8.91 -9.40
CA ALA A 41 -6.14 10.20 -10.02
C ALA A 41 -5.02 10.60 -10.97
N GLU A 42 -5.36 11.29 -12.05
CA GLU A 42 -4.36 11.82 -12.98
C GLU A 42 -3.85 13.18 -12.49
N LEU A 43 -2.54 13.29 -12.32
CA LEU A 43 -1.84 14.53 -12.03
C LEU A 43 -0.87 14.86 -13.17
N PRO A 44 -0.57 16.14 -13.43
CA PRO A 44 0.51 16.52 -14.33
C PRO A 44 1.83 15.82 -13.98
N ALA A 45 2.64 15.46 -14.97
CA ALA A 45 3.95 14.86 -14.76
C ALA A 45 4.99 15.92 -14.37
N GLU A 46 4.84 16.49 -13.18
CA GLU A 46 5.76 17.48 -12.60
C GLU A 46 5.93 17.27 -11.09
N SER A 47 6.60 18.23 -10.43
CA SER A 47 6.75 18.21 -8.98
C SER A 47 5.46 18.68 -8.32
N HIS A 48 4.91 17.87 -7.43
CA HIS A 48 3.72 18.18 -6.64
C HIS A 48 4.04 18.25 -5.15
N GLU A 49 3.47 19.22 -4.46
CA GLU A 49 3.51 19.29 -3.00
C GLU A 49 2.35 18.48 -2.43
N ILE A 50 2.65 17.48 -1.60
CA ILE A 50 1.67 16.65 -0.92
C ILE A 50 1.74 16.97 0.56
N ALA A 51 0.63 17.45 1.10
CA ALA A 51 0.47 17.70 2.52
C ALA A 51 -0.69 16.88 3.08
N VAL A 52 -0.53 16.36 4.30
CA VAL A 52 -1.57 15.61 5.01
C VAL A 52 -1.81 16.29 6.34
N THR A 53 -3.07 16.64 6.60
CA THR A 53 -3.52 17.27 7.84
C THR A 53 -4.54 16.37 8.54
N PRO A 54 -4.63 16.37 9.88
CA PRO A 54 -5.79 15.80 10.55
C PRO A 54 -7.07 16.49 10.07
N HIS A 55 -8.17 15.73 9.94
CA HIS A 55 -9.42 16.28 9.43
C HIS A 55 -9.97 17.39 10.35
N GLY A 56 -10.16 18.57 9.78
CA GLY A 56 -10.63 19.75 10.52
C GLY A 56 -9.53 20.53 11.28
N ASP A 57 -8.26 20.17 11.08
CA ASP A 57 -7.09 20.92 11.53
C ASP A 57 -6.28 21.44 10.34
N ASP A 58 -5.61 22.59 10.51
CA ASP A 58 -4.79 23.23 9.47
C ASP A 58 -3.29 22.87 9.58
N GLU A 59 -2.87 22.18 10.64
CA GLU A 59 -1.45 21.84 10.87
C GLU A 59 -1.10 20.52 10.19
N ALA A 60 -0.24 20.60 9.17
CA ALA A 60 0.23 19.42 8.45
C ALA A 60 1.08 18.53 9.35
N VAL A 61 0.72 17.24 9.40
CA VAL A 61 1.51 16.20 10.08
C VAL A 61 2.54 15.59 9.15
N LEU A 62 2.37 15.77 7.84
CA LEU A 62 3.26 15.28 6.81
C LEU A 62 3.22 16.24 5.63
N ASP A 63 4.40 16.56 5.11
CA ASP A 63 4.62 17.49 4.01
C ASP A 63 5.81 16.98 3.20
N LEU A 64 5.62 16.77 1.90
CA LEU A 64 6.68 16.38 0.98
C LEU A 64 6.46 16.88 -0.43
N THR A 65 7.53 16.91 -1.20
CA THR A 65 7.46 17.08 -2.65
C THR A 65 7.69 15.74 -3.33
N VAL A 66 6.79 15.36 -4.23
CA VAL A 66 6.92 14.17 -5.08
C VAL A 66 7.19 14.61 -6.51
N GLU A 67 8.18 14.00 -7.15
CA GLU A 67 8.47 14.20 -8.57
C GLU A 67 7.74 13.13 -9.39
N LEU A 68 6.74 13.54 -10.18
CA LEU A 68 5.99 12.62 -11.03
C LEU A 68 6.59 12.56 -12.43
N GLU A 69 6.66 11.35 -12.98
CA GLU A 69 7.11 11.09 -14.34
C GLU A 69 5.93 10.67 -15.20
N ALA A 70 5.92 11.13 -16.45
CA ALA A 70 4.88 10.83 -17.43
C ALA A 70 4.68 9.32 -17.61
N ASP A 71 3.43 8.91 -17.82
CA ASP A 71 3.04 7.53 -18.09
C ASP A 71 3.46 6.53 -16.99
N ARG A 72 3.56 7.01 -15.73
CA ARG A 72 3.81 6.17 -14.56
C ARG A 72 2.68 6.24 -13.54
N ALA A 73 2.58 5.20 -12.72
CA ALA A 73 1.67 5.11 -11.60
C ALA A 73 2.43 5.11 -10.27
N TYR A 74 1.88 5.78 -9.25
CA TYR A 74 2.48 5.89 -7.93
C TYR A 74 1.44 5.68 -6.81
N SER A 75 1.87 5.00 -5.75
CA SER A 75 1.14 4.86 -4.49
C SER A 75 1.84 5.63 -3.39
N ALA A 76 1.21 6.67 -2.87
CA ALA A 76 1.71 7.46 -1.75
C ALA A 76 0.98 7.03 -0.46
N LEU A 77 1.66 6.29 0.40
CA LEU A 77 1.08 5.73 1.63
C LEU A 77 1.60 6.49 2.85
N ALA A 78 0.70 7.03 3.67
CA ALA A 78 1.05 7.57 4.98
C ALA A 78 1.27 6.42 5.96
N THR A 79 2.54 6.13 6.29
CA THR A 79 2.94 4.97 7.11
C THR A 79 3.72 5.39 8.35
N GLY A 80 3.62 4.60 9.41
CA GLY A 80 4.21 4.93 10.71
C GLY A 80 3.14 5.18 11.76
N MET A 81 3.56 5.70 12.90
CA MET A 81 2.67 6.23 13.94
C MET A 81 2.53 7.74 13.76
N LEU A 82 1.49 8.38 14.30
CA LEU A 82 1.24 9.81 14.15
C LEU A 82 2.45 10.68 14.56
N ALA A 83 3.21 10.25 15.57
CA ALA A 83 4.41 10.94 16.03
C ALA A 83 5.63 10.83 15.07
N GLU A 84 5.64 9.83 14.20
CA GLU A 84 6.76 9.45 13.30
C GLU A 84 6.24 9.09 11.90
N VAL A 85 5.16 9.76 11.48
CA VAL A 85 4.49 9.48 10.21
C VAL A 85 5.36 9.94 9.05
N GLU A 86 5.49 9.11 8.02
CA GLU A 86 6.22 9.44 6.80
C GLU A 86 5.43 8.95 5.57
N CYS A 87 5.72 9.57 4.42
CA CYS A 87 5.11 9.15 3.17
C CYS A 87 6.01 8.10 2.52
N THR A 88 5.48 6.89 2.37
CA THR A 88 6.10 5.84 1.56
C THR A 88 5.54 5.93 0.15
N VAL A 89 6.35 6.42 -0.78
CA VAL A 89 5.98 6.50 -2.20
C VAL A 89 6.52 5.28 -2.92
N LEU A 90 5.63 4.53 -3.57
CA LEU A 90 5.96 3.36 -4.37
C LEU A 90 5.69 3.65 -5.84
N SER A 91 6.56 3.15 -6.72
CA SER A 91 6.28 3.11 -8.15
C SER A 91 5.48 1.85 -8.47
N ASP A 92 4.35 2.03 -9.13
CA ASP A 92 3.43 0.96 -9.48
C ASP A 92 3.67 0.57 -10.94
N ALA A 93 4.37 -0.53 -11.13
CA ALA A 93 4.77 -1.04 -12.44
C ALA A 93 4.58 -2.56 -12.47
N PRO A 94 3.32 -3.06 -12.47
CA PRO A 94 3.07 -4.49 -12.51
C PRO A 94 3.54 -5.15 -13.81
N GLY A 95 3.73 -4.38 -14.89
CA GLY A 95 4.07 -4.91 -16.22
C GLY A 95 2.87 -5.54 -16.93
N ASP A 96 3.11 -6.30 -17.99
CA ASP A 96 2.05 -7.00 -18.73
C ASP A 96 1.54 -8.19 -17.92
N VAL A 97 0.25 -8.18 -17.55
CA VAL A 97 -0.41 -9.28 -16.83
C VAL A 97 -1.16 -10.18 -17.81
N GLU A 98 -0.87 -11.48 -17.79
CA GLU A 98 -1.61 -12.46 -18.62
C GLU A 98 -3.03 -12.70 -18.07
N ALA A 99 -3.97 -13.05 -18.95
CA ALA A 99 -5.39 -13.18 -18.58
C ALA A 99 -5.68 -14.30 -17.56
N ASP A 100 -4.79 -15.28 -17.44
CA ASP A 100 -4.86 -16.38 -16.47
C ASP A 100 -3.93 -16.19 -15.26
N GLN A 101 -3.30 -15.02 -15.13
CA GLN A 101 -2.41 -14.69 -14.02
C GLN A 101 -2.85 -13.43 -13.27
N THR A 102 -2.39 -13.31 -12.04
CA THR A 102 -2.47 -12.09 -11.24
C THR A 102 -1.06 -11.70 -10.83
N HIS A 103 -0.70 -10.43 -10.97
CA HIS A 103 0.57 -9.93 -10.41
C HIS A 103 0.33 -9.38 -9.02
N VAL A 104 0.94 -10.01 -8.02
CA VAL A 104 0.77 -9.62 -6.61
C VAL A 104 2.01 -8.95 -6.06
N ARG A 105 1.83 -7.88 -5.30
CA ARG A 105 2.89 -7.23 -4.51
C ARG A 105 2.46 -7.15 -3.06
N PHE A 106 3.41 -7.31 -2.15
CA PHE A 106 3.17 -7.07 -0.72
C PHE A 106 3.85 -5.77 -0.29
N VAL A 107 3.18 -4.99 0.55
CA VAL A 107 3.70 -3.76 1.14
C VAL A 107 3.56 -3.86 2.65
N HIS A 108 4.66 -3.64 3.37
CA HIS A 108 4.66 -3.68 4.83
C HIS A 108 4.47 -2.28 5.42
N ALA A 109 3.26 -1.96 5.87
CA ALA A 109 2.93 -0.67 6.49
C ALA A 109 2.67 -0.74 8.01
N SER A 110 2.77 -1.91 8.64
CA SER A 110 2.70 -2.04 10.11
C SER A 110 3.99 -1.52 10.79
N PRO A 111 3.93 -0.54 11.71
CA PRO A 111 5.15 0.11 12.23
C PRO A 111 5.89 -0.66 13.32
N ASP A 112 5.23 -1.59 14.02
CA ASP A 112 5.80 -2.33 15.16
C ASP A 112 6.00 -3.82 14.87
N ALA A 113 5.58 -4.30 13.71
CA ALA A 113 5.87 -5.65 13.25
C ALA A 113 7.32 -5.76 12.71
N PRO A 114 8.01 -6.89 12.96
CA PRO A 114 9.32 -7.17 12.35
C PRO A 114 9.17 -7.41 10.84
N ALA A 115 10.28 -7.54 10.12
CA ALA A 115 10.25 -7.98 8.72
C ALA A 115 9.46 -9.28 8.56
N VAL A 116 8.72 -9.43 7.46
CA VAL A 116 7.79 -10.54 7.25
C VAL A 116 8.03 -11.27 5.93
N ASP A 117 7.57 -12.52 5.90
CA ASP A 117 7.41 -13.34 4.71
C ASP A 117 5.93 -13.54 4.42
N VAL A 118 5.56 -13.58 3.14
CA VAL A 118 4.20 -13.91 2.69
C VAL A 118 4.23 -15.25 1.98
N ARG A 119 3.38 -16.18 2.42
CA ARG A 119 3.32 -17.54 1.88
C ARG A 119 1.90 -18.02 1.71
N VAL A 120 1.72 -19.00 0.83
CA VAL A 120 0.47 -19.76 0.76
C VAL A 120 0.41 -20.71 1.96
N ALA A 121 -0.74 -20.75 2.64
CA ALA A 121 -0.97 -21.53 3.84
C ALA A 121 -0.76 -23.05 3.61
N ASN A 122 -0.76 -23.82 4.71
CA ASN A 122 -0.64 -25.28 4.69
C ASN A 122 0.65 -25.81 4.04
N GLY A 123 1.75 -25.06 4.13
CA GLY A 123 3.05 -25.42 3.56
C GLY A 123 3.15 -25.19 2.05
N GLY A 124 2.34 -24.28 1.52
CA GLY A 124 2.48 -23.79 0.16
C GLY A 124 3.75 -22.94 -0.05
N PRO A 125 3.98 -22.45 -1.28
CA PRO A 125 5.17 -21.67 -1.60
C PRO A 125 5.17 -20.31 -0.88
N THR A 126 6.37 -19.83 -0.54
CA THR A 126 6.61 -18.43 -0.18
C THR A 126 6.58 -17.57 -1.44
N LEU A 127 5.79 -16.50 -1.42
CA LEU A 127 5.64 -15.56 -2.54
C LEU A 127 6.69 -14.45 -2.45
N CYS A 128 6.92 -13.91 -1.24
CA CYS A 128 7.96 -12.93 -0.99
C CYS A 128 8.50 -13.07 0.45
N GLU A 129 9.75 -12.67 0.64
CA GLU A 129 10.49 -12.89 1.88
C GLU A 129 11.24 -11.61 2.33
N ASN A 130 11.43 -11.49 3.65
CA ASN A 130 12.18 -10.43 4.30
C ASN A 130 11.75 -9.02 3.90
N ILE A 131 10.43 -8.77 3.87
CA ILE A 131 9.89 -7.45 3.61
C ILE A 131 9.92 -6.65 4.90
N GLU A 132 10.81 -5.65 4.96
CA GLU A 132 10.96 -4.75 6.11
C GLU A 132 9.84 -3.69 6.15
N PHE A 133 9.59 -3.07 7.30
CA PHE A 133 8.66 -1.95 7.43
C PHE A 133 8.99 -0.82 6.42
N ARG A 134 7.96 -0.29 5.76
CA ARG A 134 8.01 0.62 4.59
C ARG A 134 8.65 0.02 3.34
N GLY A 135 8.92 -1.27 3.35
CA GLY A 135 9.34 -2.04 2.19
C GLY A 135 8.14 -2.55 1.39
N ALA A 136 8.40 -2.80 0.11
CA ALA A 136 7.51 -3.52 -0.77
C ALA A 136 8.28 -4.63 -1.48
N SER A 137 7.62 -5.74 -1.76
CA SER A 137 8.18 -6.78 -2.63
C SER A 137 8.22 -6.32 -4.09
N GLU A 138 8.91 -7.08 -4.93
CA GLU A 138 8.62 -7.02 -6.37
C GLU A 138 7.21 -7.60 -6.65
N TYR A 139 6.66 -7.29 -7.83
CA TYR A 139 5.47 -7.97 -8.30
C TYR A 139 5.81 -9.41 -8.66
N VAL A 140 5.02 -10.35 -8.14
CA VAL A 140 5.17 -11.78 -8.37
C VAL A 140 3.96 -12.27 -9.17
N PRO A 141 4.17 -12.89 -10.35
CA PRO A 141 3.08 -13.52 -11.08
C PRO A 141 2.63 -14.80 -10.35
N VAL A 142 1.33 -14.91 -10.14
CA VAL A 142 0.67 -16.11 -9.62
C VAL A 142 -0.48 -16.50 -10.53
N ASP A 143 -0.83 -17.78 -10.56
CA ASP A 143 -2.02 -18.24 -11.29
C ASP A 143 -3.28 -17.60 -10.69
N ALA A 144 -4.26 -17.26 -11.52
CA ALA A 144 -5.54 -16.76 -11.03
C ALA A 144 -6.28 -17.83 -10.21
N GLY A 145 -6.85 -17.44 -9.07
CA GLY A 145 -7.56 -18.36 -8.19
C GLY A 145 -7.75 -17.85 -6.77
N SER A 146 -8.27 -18.72 -5.90
CA SER A 146 -8.44 -18.42 -4.48
C SER A 146 -7.29 -19.02 -3.66
N TYR A 147 -6.72 -18.21 -2.78
CA TYR A 147 -5.57 -18.56 -1.96
C TYR A 147 -5.85 -18.30 -0.49
N ASP A 148 -5.43 -19.22 0.37
CA ASP A 148 -5.24 -18.92 1.78
C ASP A 148 -3.81 -18.40 1.95
N LEU A 149 -3.66 -17.11 2.27
CA LEU A 149 -2.35 -16.49 2.47
C LEU A 149 -2.06 -16.32 3.96
N GLU A 150 -0.78 -16.47 4.32
CA GLU A 150 -0.26 -16.23 5.65
C GLU A 150 0.89 -15.22 5.57
N VAL A 151 0.88 -14.26 6.49
CA VAL A 151 2.01 -13.39 6.77
C VAL A 151 2.65 -13.85 8.07
N VAL A 152 3.95 -14.13 8.02
CA VAL A 152 4.73 -14.63 9.16
C VAL A 152 5.95 -13.73 9.40
N PRO A 153 6.40 -13.52 10.64
CA PRO A 153 7.68 -12.88 10.89
C PRO A 153 8.81 -13.64 10.19
N HIS A 154 9.73 -12.93 9.55
CA HIS A 154 10.84 -13.52 8.81
C HIS A 154 11.68 -14.45 9.70
N GLY A 155 11.91 -15.66 9.21
CA GLY A 155 12.64 -16.70 9.97
C GLY A 155 11.83 -17.33 11.11
N SER A 156 10.51 -17.11 11.17
CA SER A 156 9.56 -17.75 12.08
C SER A 156 8.49 -18.53 11.31
N ASP A 157 7.82 -19.45 12.01
CA ASP A 157 6.66 -20.18 11.49
C ASP A 157 5.34 -19.74 12.15
N ASP A 158 5.40 -18.85 13.14
CA ASP A 158 4.22 -18.28 13.80
C ASP A 158 3.47 -17.34 12.85
N VAL A 159 2.18 -17.62 12.64
CA VAL A 159 1.33 -16.82 11.77
C VAL A 159 0.91 -15.54 12.48
N ALA A 160 1.32 -14.40 11.95
CA ALA A 160 0.97 -13.07 12.48
C ALA A 160 -0.35 -12.56 11.88
N LEU A 161 -0.60 -12.82 10.60
CA LEU A 161 -1.83 -12.46 9.91
C LEU A 161 -2.24 -13.58 8.95
N SER A 162 -3.52 -13.97 8.99
CA SER A 162 -4.12 -14.93 8.07
C SER A 162 -5.11 -14.22 7.15
N LEU A 163 -5.02 -14.47 5.86
CA LEU A 163 -5.88 -13.92 4.81
C LEU A 163 -6.52 -15.10 4.05
N PRO A 164 -7.52 -15.77 4.65
CA PRO A 164 -8.19 -16.89 4.02
C PRO A 164 -9.05 -16.43 2.83
N ASP A 165 -9.29 -17.35 1.88
CA ASP A 165 -10.18 -17.11 0.74
C ASP A 165 -9.84 -15.82 -0.05
N THR A 166 -8.55 -15.47 -0.18
CA THR A 166 -8.11 -14.32 -0.97
C THR A 166 -8.30 -14.62 -2.45
N GLU A 167 -9.22 -13.91 -3.10
CA GLU A 167 -9.51 -14.04 -4.54
C GLU A 167 -8.51 -13.21 -5.36
N LEU A 168 -7.80 -13.88 -6.26
CA LEU A 168 -6.86 -13.27 -7.21
C LEU A 168 -7.40 -13.48 -8.63
N ASP A 169 -7.99 -12.43 -9.19
CA ASP A 169 -8.60 -12.45 -10.52
C ASP A 169 -7.55 -12.40 -11.63
N GLY A 170 -7.79 -13.16 -12.70
CA GLY A 170 -6.92 -13.19 -13.86
C GLY A 170 -6.92 -11.87 -14.63
N GLY A 171 -5.73 -11.46 -15.10
CA GLY A 171 -5.51 -10.17 -15.76
C GLY A 171 -5.44 -8.97 -14.81
N ALA A 172 -5.41 -9.19 -13.49
CA ALA A 172 -5.33 -8.11 -12.50
C ALA A 172 -3.92 -7.97 -11.90
N ALA A 173 -3.61 -6.77 -11.43
CA ALA A 173 -2.47 -6.53 -10.56
C ALA A 173 -2.97 -6.02 -9.20
N VAL A 174 -2.41 -6.53 -8.09
CA VAL A 174 -2.87 -6.17 -6.75
C VAL A 174 -1.70 -5.95 -5.80
N SER A 175 -1.84 -4.94 -4.93
CA SER A 175 -0.97 -4.73 -3.78
C SER A 175 -1.70 -5.08 -2.49
N ALA A 176 -1.18 -6.06 -1.75
CA ALA A 176 -1.62 -6.37 -0.39
C ALA A 176 -0.78 -5.53 0.58
N ILE A 177 -1.41 -4.55 1.23
CA ILE A 177 -0.76 -3.60 2.13
C ILE A 177 -1.07 -4.02 3.57
N ALA A 178 -0.09 -4.54 4.30
CA ALA A 178 -0.25 -4.91 5.70
C ALA A 178 -0.24 -3.69 6.60
N VAL A 179 -1.32 -3.47 7.33
CA VAL A 179 -1.58 -2.31 8.20
C VAL A 179 -1.87 -2.76 9.64
N GLY A 180 -2.02 -1.80 10.55
CA GLY A 180 -2.30 -2.06 11.96
C GLY A 180 -1.03 -2.35 12.76
N GLN A 181 -1.20 -2.82 13.98
CA GLN A 181 -0.11 -3.04 14.92
C GLN A 181 -0.06 -4.48 15.43
N ALA A 182 1.13 -5.05 15.46
CA ALA A 182 1.36 -6.39 16.02
C ALA A 182 1.12 -6.43 17.53
N GLY A 183 1.47 -5.35 18.24
CA GLY A 183 1.39 -5.28 19.70
C GLY A 183 -0.02 -5.13 20.29
N ASP A 184 -1.02 -4.76 19.48
CA ASP A 184 -2.42 -4.60 19.90
C ASP A 184 -3.39 -5.54 19.14
N ASP A 185 -2.85 -6.54 18.44
CA ASP A 185 -3.63 -7.53 17.67
C ASP A 185 -4.55 -6.88 16.60
N SER A 186 -4.16 -5.72 16.07
CA SER A 186 -4.92 -4.96 15.06
C SER A 186 -4.39 -5.14 13.64
N LEU A 187 -3.47 -6.10 13.43
CA LEU A 187 -2.94 -6.40 12.10
C LEU A 187 -4.06 -6.74 11.11
N GLY A 188 -3.98 -6.11 9.95
CA GLY A 188 -4.87 -6.33 8.82
C GLY A 188 -4.14 -6.19 7.50
N ALA A 189 -4.85 -6.45 6.40
CA ALA A 189 -4.35 -6.15 5.06
C ALA A 189 -5.43 -5.44 4.26
N VAL A 190 -5.02 -4.40 3.55
CA VAL A 190 -5.84 -3.70 2.57
C VAL A 190 -5.34 -4.10 1.18
N PHE A 191 -6.26 -4.50 0.31
CA PHE A 191 -5.95 -4.83 -1.07
C PHE A 191 -6.24 -3.63 -1.96
N ALA A 192 -5.26 -3.24 -2.75
CA ALA A 192 -5.36 -2.13 -3.68
C ALA A 192 -5.15 -2.64 -5.11
N ASP A 193 -6.06 -2.32 -6.02
CA ASP A 193 -5.96 -2.69 -7.43
C ASP A 193 -4.94 -1.80 -8.13
N ASP A 194 -3.97 -2.45 -8.77
CA ASP A 194 -2.87 -1.84 -9.52
C ASP A 194 -3.06 -2.00 -11.04
N THR A 195 -4.28 -2.37 -11.46
CA THR A 195 -4.57 -2.63 -12.86
C THR A 195 -4.71 -1.28 -13.59
N GLN A 196 -3.76 -1.00 -14.49
CA GLN A 196 -3.70 0.25 -15.27
C GLN A 196 -4.33 0.09 -16.66
#